data_AF-A0A9D7XQ74-F1
#
_entry.id   AF-A0A9D7XQ74-F1
#
_cell.length_a   1.000
_cell.length_b   1.000
_cell.length_c   1.000
_cell.angle_alpha   90.00
_cell.angle_beta   90.00
_cell.angle_gamma   90.00
#
_symmetry.space_group_name_H-M   'P 1'
#
loop_
_entity.id
_entity.type
_entity.pdbx_description
1 polymer ?
#
loop_
_entity_poly.entity_id
_entity_poly.type
_entity_poly.pdbx_seq_one_letter_code
_entity_poly.pdbx_strand_id
1 'polypeptide(L)'
;MGRIKIRSREKSRYYLKRKIEDFERNQRNENEELENQKRFSQRTQKPTTHNDSDENESGNCLGKIIGIGLVVAAVIWFVFSIAIPLIMINIAVIALFVGFLKKEANKILFPLSIIGSVLIIFDYNIGWSTKTLVNNASFFEGAIPFFYYLNVFAGLVAAYFLIRNWLNKKKPSSENEGEFSKRNMVIIGSLFLIGSLTIGIQKYFDSKNIYIVQSKIFTQPSTPVTNRQSENRRETIEEDHSQLISAPIDNLFKAWTELDLNLDMGQWDANGVQYSKKFEPRRYQDILTGRQSLFSRLKSVEVLNYGISNIRRETNDRVTLNVQYSMNFNFKNGKIVNELNIKEKYILKYTASEYRWVILENYDYID
;
A
#
# COMPACT_ATOMS: atom_id res chain seq x y z
N MET A 1 36.84 45.15 8.82
CA MET A 1 36.00 44.08 8.22
C MET A 1 36.76 42.96 7.48
N GLY A 2 38.01 43.13 7.04
CA GLY A 2 38.75 42.08 6.29
C GLY A 2 39.18 40.83 7.09
N ARG A 3 39.51 40.94 8.38
CA ARG A 3 40.01 39.82 9.19
C ARG A 3 38.96 38.75 9.52
N ILE A 4 37.67 39.11 9.50
CA ILE A 4 36.57 38.17 9.79
C ILE A 4 36.31 37.23 8.61
N LYS A 5 36.45 37.71 7.37
CA LYS A 5 36.29 36.88 6.15
C LYS A 5 37.39 35.82 6.00
N ILE A 6 38.61 36.09 6.48
CA ILE A 6 39.74 35.15 6.37
C ILE A 6 39.55 33.96 7.32
N ARG A 7 39.19 34.20 8.59
CA ARG A 7 38.93 33.12 9.56
C ARG A 7 37.75 32.23 9.18
N SER A 8 36.73 32.78 8.53
CA SER A 8 35.59 31.98 8.04
C SER A 8 36.02 31.03 6.92
N ARG A 9 36.85 31.47 5.97
CA ARG A 9 37.36 30.62 4.87
C ARG A 9 38.26 29.48 5.36
N GLU A 10 39.10 29.73 6.36
CA GLU A 10 39.95 28.69 6.96
C GLU A 10 39.14 27.61 7.67
N LYS A 11 38.11 27.99 8.44
CA LYS A 11 37.19 27.02 9.08
C LYS A 11 36.45 26.17 8.05
N SER A 12 35.96 26.78 6.97
CA SER A 12 35.28 26.04 5.89
C SER A 12 36.22 25.06 5.18
N ARG A 13 37.49 25.44 4.93
CA ARG A 13 38.49 24.54 4.34
C ARG A 13 38.84 23.37 5.26
N TYR A 14 39.00 23.64 6.56
CA TYR A 14 39.26 22.60 7.54
C TYR A 14 38.11 21.59 7.61
N TYR A 15 36.86 22.07 7.64
CA TYR A 15 35.68 21.21 7.66
C TYR A 15 35.54 20.36 6.39
N LEU A 16 35.83 20.96 5.23
CA LEU A 16 35.79 20.24 3.95
C LEU A 16 36.86 19.14 3.89
N LYS A 17 38.08 19.43 4.36
CA LYS A 17 39.18 18.47 4.41
C LYS A 17 38.83 17.26 5.29
N ARG A 18 38.29 17.51 6.48
CA ARG A 18 37.85 16.45 7.39
C ARG A 18 36.75 15.58 6.77
N LYS A 19 35.80 16.18 6.06
CA LYS A 19 34.71 15.45 5.40
C LYS A 19 35.20 14.57 4.24
N ILE A 20 36.25 14.99 3.54
CA ILE A 20 36.89 14.19 2.48
C ILE A 20 37.64 13.01 3.11
N GLU A 21 38.41 13.23 4.18
CA GLU A 21 39.13 12.17 4.89
C GLU A 21 38.18 11.11 5.46
N ASP A 22 37.03 11.52 6.01
CA ASP A 22 36.00 10.59 6.51
C ASP A 22 35.35 9.80 5.36
N PHE A 23 35.15 10.41 4.20
CA PHE A 23 34.61 9.74 3.01
C PHE A 23 35.58 8.68 2.46
N GLU A 24 36.87 9.02 2.35
CA GLU A 24 37.91 8.09 1.90
C GLU A 24 38.07 6.91 2.85
N ARG A 25 37.95 7.13 4.16
CA ARG A 25 38.00 6.06 5.15
C ARG A 25 36.82 5.08 5.00
N ASN A 26 35.62 5.61 4.80
CA ASN A 26 34.42 4.77 4.62
C ASN A 26 34.51 3.92 3.35
N GLN A 27 35.02 4.47 2.24
CA GLN A 27 35.24 3.67 1.02
C GLN A 27 36.26 2.55 1.20
N ARG A 28 37.32 2.75 1.99
CA ARG A 28 38.31 1.68 2.27
C ARG A 28 37.67 0.54 3.06
N ASN A 29 36.89 0.85 4.09
CA ASN A 29 36.22 -0.16 4.90
C ASN A 29 35.21 -0.99 4.07
N GLU A 30 34.42 -0.34 3.21
CA GLU A 30 33.44 -1.02 2.36
C GLU A 30 34.13 -1.96 1.34
N ASN A 31 35.28 -1.55 0.79
CA ASN A 31 36.06 -2.40 -0.10
C ASN A 31 36.69 -3.60 0.63
N GLU A 32 37.14 -3.43 1.87
CA GLU A 32 37.67 -4.53 2.70
C GLU A 32 36.59 -5.56 3.07
N GLU A 33 35.37 -5.11 3.39
CA GLU A 33 34.23 -6.01 3.65
C GLU A 33 33.87 -6.84 2.40
N LEU A 34 33.87 -6.21 1.23
CA LEU A 34 33.54 -6.87 -0.02
C LEU A 34 34.61 -7.91 -0.44
N GLU A 35 35.90 -7.63 -0.17
CA GLU A 35 36.96 -8.63 -0.35
C GLU A 35 36.81 -9.81 0.61
N ASN A 36 36.52 -9.54 1.89
CA ASN A 36 36.34 -10.60 2.89
C ASN A 36 35.15 -11.51 2.54
N GLN A 37 34.06 -10.94 2.03
CA GLN A 37 32.90 -11.71 1.58
C GLN A 37 33.23 -12.61 0.38
N LYS A 38 33.99 -12.09 -0.61
CA LYS A 38 34.47 -12.89 -1.74
C LYS A 38 35.36 -14.07 -1.30
N ARG A 39 36.26 -13.84 -0.33
CA ARG A 39 37.12 -14.90 0.23
C ARG A 39 36.29 -15.97 0.95
N PHE A 40 35.21 -15.57 1.62
CA PHE A 40 34.32 -16.51 2.30
C PHE A 40 33.54 -17.38 1.30
N SER A 41 32.96 -16.79 0.26
CA SER A 41 32.23 -17.54 -0.79
C SER A 41 33.11 -18.54 -1.54
N GLN A 42 34.39 -18.22 -1.77
CA GLN A 42 35.34 -19.15 -2.40
C GLN A 42 35.74 -20.33 -1.50
N ARG A 43 35.71 -20.18 -0.17
CA ARG A 43 35.98 -21.31 0.75
C ARG A 43 34.84 -22.31 0.82
N THR A 44 33.60 -21.88 0.63
CA THR A 44 32.42 -22.75 0.74
C THR A 44 32.18 -23.60 -0.52
N GLN A 45 32.79 -23.26 -1.65
CA GLN A 45 32.68 -24.02 -2.92
C GLN A 45 33.89 -24.94 -3.16
N LYS A 46 34.39 -25.63 -2.14
CA LYS A 46 35.27 -26.79 -2.38
C LYS A 46 34.37 -28.00 -2.68
N PRO A 47 34.30 -28.49 -3.93
CA PRO A 47 33.45 -29.62 -4.24
C PRO A 47 34.04 -30.86 -3.59
N THR A 48 33.26 -31.48 -2.70
CA THR A 48 33.51 -32.84 -2.23
C THR A 48 33.23 -33.77 -3.41
N THR A 49 34.28 -34.10 -4.17
CA THR A 49 34.27 -35.24 -5.10
C THR A 49 34.04 -36.51 -4.29
N HIS A 50 32.78 -36.95 -4.22
CA HIS A 50 32.44 -38.29 -3.79
C HIS A 50 32.21 -39.11 -5.08
N ASN A 51 33.22 -39.91 -5.42
CA ASN A 51 33.01 -41.13 -6.20
C ASN A 51 32.31 -42.17 -5.30
N ASP A 52 31.75 -43.18 -5.94
CA ASP A 52 30.99 -44.32 -5.41
C ASP A 52 29.46 -44.09 -5.45
N SER A 53 28.63 -44.99 -5.95
CA SER A 53 28.80 -46.22 -6.71
C SER A 53 27.36 -46.61 -7.11
N ASP A 54 27.22 -47.26 -8.26
CA ASP A 54 25.95 -47.76 -8.78
C ASP A 54 25.19 -48.57 -7.74
N GLU A 55 24.02 -48.09 -7.32
CA GLU A 55 22.90 -48.87 -6.76
C GLU A 55 21.80 -47.89 -6.31
N ASN A 56 20.75 -47.67 -7.13
CA ASN A 56 19.37 -47.34 -6.69
C ASN A 56 18.46 -47.02 -7.88
N GLU A 57 18.17 -48.02 -8.72
CA GLU A 57 17.17 -47.88 -9.79
C GLU A 57 15.73 -47.70 -9.24
N SER A 58 15.47 -48.10 -7.98
CA SER A 58 14.15 -47.97 -7.34
C SER A 58 13.83 -46.56 -6.81
N GLY A 59 14.86 -45.76 -6.46
CA GLY A 59 14.69 -44.39 -5.96
C GLY A 59 14.21 -43.40 -7.04
N ASN A 60 14.54 -43.67 -8.30
CA ASN A 60 14.15 -42.85 -9.44
C ASN A 60 12.65 -42.92 -9.76
N CYS A 61 12.00 -44.04 -9.44
CA CYS A 61 10.55 -44.20 -9.68
C CYS A 61 9.74 -43.42 -8.64
N LEU A 62 10.09 -43.55 -7.35
CA LEU A 62 9.40 -42.88 -6.26
C LEU A 62 9.52 -41.34 -6.38
N GLY A 63 10.71 -40.84 -6.70
CA GLY A 63 10.94 -39.40 -6.90
C GLY A 63 10.12 -38.81 -8.05
N LYS A 64 9.94 -39.55 -9.15
CA LYS A 64 9.10 -39.11 -10.29
C LYS A 64 7.62 -39.03 -9.91
N ILE A 65 7.11 -40.03 -9.17
CA ILE A 65 5.71 -40.05 -8.73
C ILE A 65 5.44 -38.87 -7.78
N ILE A 66 6.32 -38.63 -6.81
CA ILE A 66 6.21 -37.49 -5.89
C ILE A 66 6.27 -36.17 -6.68
N GLY A 67 7.21 -36.05 -7.63
CA GLY A 67 7.33 -34.88 -8.48
C GLY A 67 6.05 -34.58 -9.28
N ILE A 68 5.48 -35.60 -9.94
CA ILE A 68 4.20 -35.47 -10.67
C ILE A 68 3.07 -35.08 -9.71
N GLY A 69 3.00 -35.70 -8.53
CA GLY A 69 2.00 -35.38 -7.51
C GLY A 69 2.06 -33.91 -7.07
N LEU A 70 3.26 -33.38 -6.84
CA LEU A 70 3.46 -31.97 -6.49
C LEU A 70 3.03 -31.02 -7.62
N VAL A 71 3.34 -31.36 -8.88
CA VAL A 71 2.90 -30.55 -10.03
C VAL A 71 1.38 -30.55 -10.16
N VAL A 72 0.73 -31.70 -10.03
CA VAL A 72 -0.73 -31.80 -10.08
C VAL A 72 -1.38 -31.01 -8.95
N ALA A 73 -0.85 -31.13 -7.72
CA ALA A 73 -1.34 -30.36 -6.58
C ALA A 73 -1.19 -28.85 -6.79
N ALA A 74 -0.05 -28.39 -7.34
CA ALA A 74 0.19 -26.98 -7.65
C ALA A 74 -0.79 -26.45 -8.72
N VAL A 75 -1.09 -27.24 -9.76
CA VAL A 75 -2.08 -26.87 -10.79
C VAL A 75 -3.48 -26.78 -10.19
N ILE A 76 -3.89 -27.76 -9.38
CA ILE A 76 -5.18 -27.73 -8.69
C ILE A 76 -5.28 -26.49 -7.82
N TRP A 77 -4.27 -26.23 -6.99
CA TRP A 77 -4.22 -25.04 -6.15
C TRP A 77 -4.33 -23.75 -6.97
N PHE A 78 -3.59 -23.62 -8.07
CA PHE A 78 -3.66 -22.44 -8.94
C PHE A 78 -5.08 -22.23 -9.51
N VAL A 79 -5.73 -23.29 -9.98
CA VAL A 79 -7.09 -23.20 -10.53
C VAL A 79 -8.09 -22.71 -9.49
N PHE A 80 -8.07 -23.29 -8.29
CA PHE A 80 -9.04 -22.96 -7.24
C PHE A 80 -8.74 -21.64 -6.52
N SER A 81 -7.47 -21.32 -6.30
CA SER A 81 -7.06 -20.14 -5.55
C SER A 81 -6.99 -18.87 -6.40
N ILE A 82 -6.77 -19.00 -7.71
CA ILE A 82 -6.54 -17.85 -8.61
C ILE A 82 -7.56 -17.84 -9.76
N ALA A 83 -7.63 -18.91 -10.57
CA ALA A 83 -8.41 -18.87 -11.80
C ALA A 83 -9.93 -18.73 -11.56
N ILE A 84 -10.49 -19.52 -10.63
CA ILE A 84 -11.93 -19.47 -10.32
C ILE A 84 -12.35 -18.12 -9.73
N PRO A 85 -11.67 -17.58 -8.69
CA PRO A 85 -11.98 -16.24 -8.18
C PRO A 85 -11.89 -15.16 -9.27
N LEU A 86 -10.88 -15.24 -10.14
CA LEU A 86 -10.70 -14.27 -11.21
C LEU A 86 -11.85 -14.31 -12.24
N ILE A 87 -12.32 -15.50 -12.61
CA ILE A 87 -13.49 -15.68 -13.48
C ILE A 87 -14.74 -15.15 -12.80
N MET A 88 -14.94 -15.48 -11.52
CA MET A 88 -16.09 -15.03 -10.74
C MET A 88 -16.16 -13.51 -10.63
N ILE A 89 -15.03 -12.86 -10.32
CA ILE A 89 -14.93 -11.40 -10.23
C ILE A 89 -15.26 -10.74 -11.58
N ASN A 90 -14.92 -11.39 -12.70
CA ASN A 90 -15.10 -10.86 -14.05
C ASN A 90 -16.32 -11.42 -14.79
N ILE A 91 -17.25 -12.07 -14.09
CA ILE A 91 -18.39 -12.75 -14.73
C ILE A 91 -19.29 -11.78 -15.50
N ALA A 92 -19.41 -10.52 -15.05
CA ALA A 92 -20.24 -9.53 -15.73
C ALA A 92 -19.67 -9.15 -17.09
N VAL A 93 -18.35 -8.93 -17.15
CA VAL A 93 -17.62 -8.60 -18.39
C VAL A 93 -17.65 -9.78 -19.36
N ILE A 94 -17.37 -10.99 -18.87
CA ILE A 94 -17.40 -12.21 -19.69
C ILE A 94 -18.80 -12.43 -20.27
N ALA A 95 -19.84 -12.34 -19.45
CA ALA A 95 -21.22 -12.51 -19.90
C ALA A 95 -21.63 -11.46 -20.94
N LEU A 96 -21.23 -10.20 -20.75
CA LEU A 96 -21.47 -9.13 -21.72
C LEU A 96 -20.80 -9.43 -23.06
N PHE A 97 -19.50 -9.77 -23.04
CA PHE A 97 -18.72 -10.02 -24.25
C PHE A 97 -19.25 -11.23 -25.03
N VAL A 98 -19.52 -12.34 -24.35
CA VAL A 98 -20.13 -13.53 -24.98
C VAL A 98 -21.55 -13.22 -25.48
N GLY A 99 -22.30 -12.34 -24.79
CA GLY A 99 -23.63 -11.89 -25.21
C GLY A 99 -23.61 -11.11 -26.53
N PHE A 100 -22.55 -10.34 -26.79
CA PHE A 100 -22.35 -9.69 -28.08
C PHE A 100 -21.96 -10.68 -29.19
N LEU A 101 -21.11 -11.66 -28.89
CA LEU A 101 -20.67 -12.65 -29.87
C LEU A 101 -21.80 -13.62 -30.25
N LYS A 102 -22.63 -14.03 -29.28
CA LYS A 102 -23.71 -15.00 -29.46
C LYS A 102 -25.07 -14.32 -29.34
N LYS A 103 -25.53 -13.72 -30.44
CA LYS A 103 -26.83 -13.01 -30.50
C LYS A 103 -28.01 -13.84 -30.00
N GLU A 104 -28.03 -15.14 -30.24
CA GLU A 104 -29.10 -16.03 -29.77
C GLU A 104 -29.17 -16.16 -28.25
N ALA A 105 -28.02 -16.06 -27.57
CA ALA A 105 -27.88 -16.20 -26.13
C ALA A 105 -28.01 -14.88 -25.36
N ASN A 106 -28.15 -13.74 -26.05
CA ASN A 106 -28.17 -12.42 -25.40
C ASN A 106 -29.30 -12.26 -24.36
N LYS A 107 -30.42 -12.95 -24.54
CA LYS A 107 -31.56 -12.96 -23.61
C LYS A 107 -31.21 -13.52 -22.24
N ILE A 108 -30.20 -14.39 -22.16
CA ILE A 108 -29.73 -15.01 -20.91
C ILE A 108 -28.46 -14.33 -20.43
N LEU A 109 -27.54 -14.01 -21.35
CA LEU A 109 -26.24 -13.46 -21.01
C LEU A 109 -26.27 -12.00 -20.53
N PHE A 110 -27.16 -11.15 -21.07
CA PHE A 110 -27.29 -9.78 -20.56
C PHE A 110 -27.85 -9.73 -19.14
N PRO A 111 -28.91 -10.49 -18.78
CA PRO A 111 -29.33 -10.57 -17.38
C PRO A 111 -28.24 -11.14 -16.48
N LEU A 112 -27.49 -12.14 -16.95
CA LEU A 112 -26.36 -12.69 -16.22
C LEU A 112 -25.26 -11.65 -15.97
N SER A 113 -25.01 -10.76 -16.94
CA SER A 113 -24.06 -9.66 -16.76
C SER A 113 -24.51 -8.67 -15.67
N ILE A 114 -25.80 -8.32 -15.63
CA ILE A 114 -26.36 -7.48 -14.57
C ILE A 114 -26.23 -8.19 -13.21
N ILE A 115 -26.61 -9.47 -13.11
CA ILE A 115 -26.48 -10.25 -11.88
C ILE A 115 -25.01 -10.31 -11.44
N GLY A 116 -24.09 -10.54 -12.38
CA GLY A 116 -22.65 -10.48 -12.14
C GLY A 116 -22.19 -9.14 -11.57
N SER A 117 -22.70 -8.03 -12.11
CA SER A 117 -22.37 -6.69 -11.61
C SER A 117 -22.87 -6.44 -10.18
N VAL A 118 -24.01 -7.03 -9.81
CA VAL A 118 -24.51 -6.97 -8.43
C VAL A 118 -23.69 -7.88 -7.52
N LEU A 119 -23.33 -9.08 -7.99
CA LEU A 119 -22.48 -10.01 -7.25
C LEU A 119 -21.11 -9.41 -6.93
N ILE A 120 -20.46 -8.70 -7.85
CA ILE A 120 -19.17 -8.06 -7.55
C ILE A 120 -19.31 -6.93 -6.53
N ILE A 121 -20.46 -6.24 -6.48
CA ILE A 121 -20.71 -5.23 -5.44
C ILE A 121 -20.77 -5.88 -4.07
N PHE A 122 -21.46 -7.01 -3.92
CA PHE A 122 -21.46 -7.76 -2.67
C PHE A 122 -20.09 -8.35 -2.36
N ASP A 123 -19.44 -8.96 -3.35
CA ASP A 123 -18.13 -9.59 -3.17
C ASP A 123 -17.05 -8.58 -2.76
N TYR A 124 -17.03 -7.38 -3.34
CA TYR A 124 -16.08 -6.34 -2.99
C TYR A 124 -16.22 -5.88 -1.53
N ASN A 125 -17.45 -5.81 -1.02
CA ASN A 125 -17.71 -5.39 0.35
C ASN A 125 -17.52 -6.50 1.39
N ILE A 126 -17.90 -7.75 1.06
CA ILE A 126 -17.81 -8.89 2.00
C ILE A 126 -16.43 -9.57 1.89
N GLY A 127 -15.92 -9.69 0.67
CA GLY A 127 -14.62 -10.25 0.34
C GLY A 127 -14.61 -11.76 0.21
N TRP A 128 -15.54 -12.39 -0.52
CA TRP A 128 -15.50 -13.85 -0.70
C TRP A 128 -14.41 -14.25 -1.70
N SER A 129 -14.47 -13.73 -2.92
CA SER A 129 -13.56 -14.02 -4.03
C SER A 129 -12.40 -13.05 -4.05
N THR A 130 -12.67 -11.75 -3.87
CA THR A 130 -11.65 -10.69 -3.85
C THR A 130 -10.60 -10.88 -2.75
N LYS A 131 -10.99 -11.14 -1.48
CA LYS A 131 -10.00 -11.42 -0.43
C LYS A 131 -9.26 -12.73 -0.67
N THR A 132 -9.95 -13.77 -1.14
CA THR A 132 -9.30 -15.05 -1.49
C THR A 132 -8.22 -14.83 -2.55
N LEU A 133 -8.52 -14.04 -3.58
CA LEU A 133 -7.56 -13.70 -4.63
C LEU A 133 -6.36 -12.91 -4.08
N VAL A 134 -6.60 -11.87 -3.28
CA VAL A 134 -5.53 -11.03 -2.69
C VAL A 134 -4.66 -11.83 -1.72
N ASN A 135 -5.25 -12.69 -0.90
CA ASN A 135 -4.50 -13.51 0.06
C ASN A 135 -3.58 -14.53 -0.62
N ASN A 136 -3.98 -15.07 -1.77
CA ASN A 136 -3.16 -16.03 -2.53
C ASN A 136 -2.22 -15.35 -3.54
N ALA A 137 -2.53 -14.12 -3.96
CA ALA A 137 -1.80 -13.36 -4.96
C ALA A 137 -1.89 -11.85 -4.69
N SER A 138 -1.02 -11.35 -3.81
CA SER A 138 -1.04 -9.96 -3.32
C SER A 138 -0.87 -8.90 -4.41
N PHE A 139 -0.24 -9.24 -5.54
CA PHE A 139 -0.11 -8.32 -6.67
C PHE A 139 -1.47 -7.86 -7.25
N PHE A 140 -2.57 -8.59 -6.99
CA PHE A 140 -3.91 -8.19 -7.41
C PHE A 140 -4.55 -7.13 -6.54
N GLU A 141 -4.01 -6.82 -5.35
CA GLU A 141 -4.59 -5.87 -4.41
C GLU A 141 -4.88 -4.51 -5.06
N GLY A 142 -3.91 -3.97 -5.80
CA GLY A 142 -4.08 -2.72 -6.56
C GLY A 142 -5.02 -2.82 -7.77
N ALA A 143 -5.30 -4.03 -8.27
CA ALA A 143 -6.17 -4.28 -9.42
C ALA A 143 -7.63 -4.53 -9.05
N ILE A 144 -7.94 -4.86 -7.78
CA ILE A 144 -9.32 -5.15 -7.34
C ILE A 144 -10.29 -3.97 -7.63
N PRO A 145 -9.95 -2.70 -7.33
CA PRO A 145 -10.84 -1.58 -7.65
C PRO A 145 -11.14 -1.47 -9.15
N PHE A 146 -10.13 -1.74 -9.99
CA PHE A 146 -10.30 -1.73 -11.44
C PHE A 146 -11.30 -2.81 -11.90
N PHE A 147 -11.16 -4.05 -11.43
CA PHE A 147 -12.11 -5.12 -11.77
C PHE A 147 -13.53 -4.81 -11.30
N TYR A 148 -13.68 -4.24 -10.11
CA TYR A 148 -14.98 -3.79 -9.61
C TYR A 148 -15.64 -2.79 -10.58
N TYR A 149 -14.95 -1.70 -10.93
CA TYR A 149 -15.52 -0.66 -11.80
C TYR A 149 -15.82 -1.20 -13.21
N LEU A 150 -14.95 -2.07 -13.72
CA LEU A 150 -15.13 -2.69 -15.04
C LEU A 150 -16.40 -3.56 -15.09
N ASN A 151 -16.67 -4.33 -14.03
CA ASN A 151 -17.86 -5.20 -13.96
C ASN A 151 -19.15 -4.41 -13.72
N VAL A 152 -19.11 -3.34 -12.91
CA VAL A 152 -20.24 -2.41 -12.76
C VAL A 152 -20.57 -1.78 -14.10
N PHE A 153 -19.56 -1.29 -14.83
CA PHE A 153 -19.75 -0.72 -16.16
C PHE A 153 -20.35 -1.74 -17.14
N ALA A 154 -19.83 -2.97 -17.15
CA ALA A 154 -20.37 -4.04 -18.01
C ALA A 154 -21.85 -4.33 -17.73
N GLY A 155 -22.25 -4.36 -16.46
CA GLY A 155 -23.66 -4.53 -16.06
C GLY A 155 -24.56 -3.39 -16.54
N LEU A 156 -24.09 -2.15 -16.46
CA LEU A 156 -24.84 -0.98 -16.97
C LEU A 156 -25.02 -1.03 -18.49
N VAL A 157 -23.98 -1.42 -19.23
CA VAL A 157 -24.06 -1.62 -20.68
C VAL A 157 -25.06 -2.74 -21.02
N ALA A 158 -25.01 -3.86 -20.31
CA ALA A 158 -25.97 -4.95 -20.48
C ALA A 158 -27.42 -4.50 -20.20
N ALA A 159 -27.63 -3.71 -19.15
CA ALA A 159 -28.92 -3.14 -18.80
C ALA A 159 -29.45 -2.21 -19.88
N TYR A 160 -28.60 -1.36 -20.47
CA TYR A 160 -28.98 -0.52 -21.61
C TYR A 160 -29.55 -1.35 -22.76
N PHE A 161 -28.83 -2.41 -23.19
CA PHE A 161 -29.28 -3.25 -24.30
C PHE A 161 -30.58 -4.00 -23.97
N LEU A 162 -30.74 -4.49 -22.74
CA LEU A 162 -31.97 -5.15 -22.31
C LEU A 162 -33.17 -4.21 -22.34
N ILE A 163 -33.04 -3.03 -21.72
CA ILE A 163 -34.11 -2.03 -21.67
C ILE A 163 -34.45 -1.56 -23.09
N ARG A 164 -33.44 -1.27 -23.92
CA ARG A 164 -33.62 -0.88 -25.33
C ARG A 164 -34.37 -1.97 -26.10
N ASN A 165 -33.95 -3.23 -26.01
CA ASN A 165 -34.60 -4.33 -26.73
C ASN A 165 -36.04 -4.55 -26.26
N TRP A 166 -36.29 -4.46 -24.95
CA TRP A 166 -37.62 -4.58 -24.39
C TRP A 166 -38.56 -3.46 -24.85
N LEU A 167 -38.08 -2.22 -24.86
CA LEU A 167 -38.85 -1.06 -25.33
C LEU A 167 -39.12 -1.14 -26.84
N ASN A 168 -38.13 -1.53 -27.64
CA ASN A 168 -38.29 -1.71 -29.08
C ASN A 168 -39.34 -2.80 -29.40
N LYS A 169 -39.41 -3.87 -28.59
CA LYS A 169 -40.42 -4.92 -28.75
C LYS A 169 -41.83 -4.43 -28.41
N LYS A 170 -41.97 -3.54 -27.42
CA LYS A 170 -43.27 -3.02 -26.96
C LYS A 170 -43.78 -1.85 -27.81
N LYS A 171 -42.89 -0.97 -28.26
CA LYS A 171 -43.19 0.21 -29.06
C LYS A 171 -42.09 0.39 -30.11
N PRO A 172 -42.24 -0.22 -31.30
CA PRO A 172 -41.27 -0.07 -32.37
C PRO A 172 -41.12 1.41 -32.70
N SER A 173 -39.88 1.88 -32.79
CA SER A 173 -39.61 3.26 -33.20
C SER A 173 -40.06 3.46 -34.65
N SER A 174 -40.51 4.66 -34.97
CA SER A 174 -40.69 5.07 -36.36
C SER A 174 -39.36 4.90 -37.12
N GLU A 175 -39.41 4.44 -38.37
CA GLU A 175 -38.30 3.89 -39.16
C GLU A 175 -37.01 4.73 -39.29
N ASN A 176 -36.96 5.97 -38.76
CA ASN A 176 -35.81 6.88 -38.84
C ASN A 176 -35.27 7.40 -37.50
N GLU A 177 -35.70 6.86 -36.35
CA GLU A 177 -35.08 7.25 -35.07
C GLU A 177 -33.72 6.58 -34.92
N GLY A 178 -32.64 7.32 -35.20
CA GLY A 178 -31.26 6.86 -35.01
C GLY A 178 -30.91 6.50 -33.55
N GLU A 179 -29.66 6.07 -33.32
CA GLU A 179 -29.21 5.56 -32.02
C GLU A 179 -29.35 6.55 -30.85
N PHE A 180 -29.40 7.85 -31.15
CA PHE A 180 -29.56 8.95 -30.18
C PHE A 180 -31.00 9.47 -30.08
N SER A 181 -32.00 8.60 -30.23
CA SER A 181 -33.39 8.99 -29.98
C SER A 181 -33.56 9.55 -28.55
N LYS A 182 -34.54 10.44 -28.34
CA LYS A 182 -34.86 11.01 -27.01
C LYS A 182 -35.05 9.89 -25.97
N ARG A 183 -35.66 8.77 -26.37
CA ARG A 183 -35.84 7.58 -25.53
C ARG A 183 -34.50 6.98 -25.10
N ASN A 184 -33.58 6.77 -26.03
CA ASN A 184 -32.26 6.19 -25.73
C ASN A 184 -31.43 7.13 -24.83
N MET A 185 -31.50 8.44 -25.06
CA MET A 185 -30.83 9.43 -24.21
C MET A 185 -31.34 9.42 -22.77
N VAL A 186 -32.65 9.26 -22.56
CA VAL A 186 -33.21 9.11 -21.21
C VAL A 186 -32.70 7.85 -20.53
N ILE A 187 -32.63 6.71 -21.24
CA ILE A 187 -32.11 5.46 -20.67
C ILE A 187 -30.64 5.62 -20.28
N ILE A 188 -29.82 6.18 -21.18
CA ILE A 188 -28.40 6.43 -20.92
C ILE A 188 -28.21 7.35 -19.71
N GLY A 189 -28.97 8.45 -19.63
CA GLY A 189 -28.93 9.38 -18.50
C GLY A 189 -29.29 8.72 -17.17
N SER A 190 -30.35 7.91 -17.14
CA SER A 190 -30.75 7.15 -15.95
C SER A 190 -29.68 6.15 -15.51
N LEU A 191 -29.09 5.41 -16.44
CA LEU A 191 -28.02 4.45 -16.14
C LEU A 191 -26.73 5.14 -15.68
N PHE A 192 -26.41 6.30 -16.25
CA PHE A 192 -25.27 7.11 -15.81
C PHE A 192 -25.44 7.61 -14.38
N LEU A 193 -26.66 8.05 -14.00
CA LEU A 193 -26.98 8.47 -12.64
C LEU A 193 -26.84 7.29 -11.68
N ILE A 194 -27.40 6.12 -12.02
CA ILE A 194 -27.27 4.90 -11.21
C ILE A 194 -25.79 4.54 -11.04
N GLY A 195 -25.01 4.49 -12.12
CA GLY A 195 -23.58 4.18 -12.06
C GLY A 195 -22.78 5.18 -11.20
N SER A 196 -23.07 6.47 -11.35
CA SER A 196 -22.43 7.53 -10.56
C SER A 196 -22.75 7.40 -9.07
N LEU A 197 -24.02 7.11 -8.75
CA LEU A 197 -24.46 6.89 -7.37
C LEU A 197 -23.80 5.64 -6.77
N THR A 198 -23.74 4.53 -7.51
CA THR A 198 -23.07 3.30 -7.06
C THR A 198 -21.59 3.56 -6.76
N ILE A 199 -20.87 4.24 -7.65
CA ILE A 199 -19.46 4.58 -7.44
C ILE A 199 -19.29 5.53 -6.26
N GLY A 200 -20.15 6.55 -6.13
CA GLY A 200 -20.12 7.51 -5.02
C GLY A 200 -20.33 6.84 -3.66
N ILE A 201 -21.32 5.95 -3.56
CA ILE A 201 -21.59 5.15 -2.36
C ILE A 201 -20.40 4.25 -2.04
N GLN A 202 -19.81 3.58 -3.02
CA GLN A 202 -18.65 2.71 -2.78
C GLN A 202 -17.45 3.51 -2.26
N LYS A 203 -17.14 4.65 -2.87
CA LYS A 203 -16.05 5.53 -2.39
C LYS A 203 -16.26 5.99 -0.96
N TYR A 204 -17.49 6.30 -0.59
CA TYR A 204 -17.84 6.64 0.79
C TYR A 204 -17.55 5.47 1.75
N PHE A 205 -17.97 4.25 1.41
CA PHE A 205 -17.68 3.07 2.24
C PHE A 205 -16.19 2.74 2.30
N ASP A 206 -15.46 2.84 1.20
CA ASP A 206 -14.02 2.60 1.15
C ASP A 206 -13.29 3.58 2.06
N SER A 207 -13.68 4.86 2.03
CA SER A 207 -13.14 5.85 2.96
C SER A 207 -13.41 5.48 4.41
N LYS A 208 -14.60 4.95 4.73
CA LYS A 208 -14.99 4.55 6.09
C LYS A 208 -14.28 3.29 6.58
N ASN A 209 -14.10 2.29 5.70
CA ASN A 209 -13.47 1.02 6.05
C ASN A 209 -11.99 1.19 6.39
N ILE A 210 -11.31 2.16 5.77
CA ILE A 210 -9.94 2.54 6.15
C ILE A 210 -9.90 2.95 7.64
N TYR A 211 -10.88 3.72 8.11
CA TYR A 211 -10.96 4.09 9.54
C TYR A 211 -11.27 2.89 10.47
N ILE A 212 -12.09 1.92 10.04
CA ILE A 212 -12.48 0.75 10.88
C ILE A 212 -11.36 -0.28 10.98
N VAL A 213 -10.61 -0.54 9.90
CA VAL A 213 -9.47 -1.48 9.95
C VAL A 213 -8.38 -0.92 10.88
N GLN A 214 -8.15 0.39 10.86
CA GLN A 214 -7.27 1.07 11.81
C GLN A 214 -7.74 0.90 13.26
N SER A 215 -9.05 0.94 13.54
CA SER A 215 -9.57 0.78 14.90
C SER A 215 -9.55 -0.67 15.43
N LYS A 216 -9.68 -1.68 14.56
CA LYS A 216 -9.77 -3.10 14.96
C LYS A 216 -8.41 -3.77 15.22
N ILE A 217 -7.33 -3.31 14.58
CA ILE A 217 -5.96 -3.73 14.93
C ILE A 217 -5.59 -3.28 16.34
N PHE A 218 -6.29 -2.26 16.86
CA PHE A 218 -6.05 -1.67 18.17
C PHE A 218 -6.68 -2.47 19.35
N THR A 219 -7.62 -3.39 19.09
CA THR A 219 -8.36 -4.16 20.11
C THR A 219 -7.89 -5.63 20.18
N GLN A 220 -6.58 -5.87 20.31
CA GLN A 220 -6.14 -7.18 20.82
C GLN A 220 -6.14 -7.16 22.35
N PRO A 221 -6.82 -8.11 23.02
CA PRO A 221 -6.87 -8.16 24.46
C PRO A 221 -5.50 -8.57 25.01
N SER A 222 -4.83 -7.64 25.69
CA SER A 222 -3.83 -7.99 26.69
C SER A 222 -4.52 -8.87 27.73
N THR A 223 -4.01 -10.09 27.89
CA THR A 223 -4.45 -11.10 28.86
C THR A 223 -4.84 -10.49 30.22
N PRO A 224 -5.91 -11.00 30.87
CA PRO A 224 -6.45 -10.40 32.07
C PRO A 224 -5.48 -10.54 33.24
N VAL A 225 -5.00 -9.41 33.76
CA VAL A 225 -4.51 -9.33 35.14
C VAL A 225 -5.72 -9.05 36.03
N THR A 226 -5.98 -9.99 36.90
CA THR A 226 -7.09 -10.04 37.85
C THR A 226 -7.09 -8.85 38.82
N ASN A 227 -8.31 -8.39 39.15
CA ASN A 227 -8.74 -7.64 40.35
C ASN A 227 -8.52 -6.11 40.39
N ARG A 228 -9.58 -5.33 40.13
CA ARG A 228 -10.48 -4.75 41.17
C ARG A 228 -11.52 -3.80 40.57
N GLN A 229 -12.79 -4.15 40.76
CA GLN A 229 -13.96 -3.30 40.49
C GLN A 229 -13.96 -2.09 41.43
N SER A 230 -13.61 -0.89 40.97
CA SER A 230 -14.14 0.41 41.44
C SER A 230 -13.53 1.65 40.74
N GLU A 231 -13.35 1.66 39.40
CA GLU A 231 -12.84 2.85 38.67
C GLU A 231 -13.53 3.12 37.31
N ASN A 232 -14.76 2.63 37.16
CA ASN A 232 -15.46 2.36 35.91
C ASN A 232 -16.10 3.59 35.20
N ARG A 233 -15.46 4.76 35.20
CA ARG A 233 -15.91 5.91 34.38
C ARG A 233 -14.81 6.75 33.74
N ARG A 234 -13.53 6.40 33.95
CA ARG A 234 -12.38 7.03 33.27
C ARG A 234 -11.79 6.16 32.15
N GLU A 235 -12.06 4.87 32.13
CA GLU A 235 -11.47 3.93 31.16
C GLU A 235 -12.04 4.02 29.73
N THR A 236 -13.25 4.57 29.54
CA THR A 236 -13.84 4.67 28.19
C THR A 236 -13.25 5.79 27.32
N ILE A 237 -12.45 6.70 27.90
CA ILE A 237 -11.77 7.77 27.16
C ILE A 237 -10.35 7.32 26.75
N GLU A 238 -9.68 6.44 27.49
CA GLU A 238 -8.31 6.02 27.16
C GLU A 238 -8.20 5.10 25.93
N GLU A 239 -9.22 4.29 25.63
CA GLU A 239 -9.21 3.41 24.44
C GLU A 239 -9.32 4.18 23.11
N ASP A 240 -9.90 5.38 23.11
CA ASP A 240 -10.08 6.19 21.89
C ASP A 240 -8.79 6.95 21.49
N HIS A 241 -7.95 7.30 22.48
CA HIS A 241 -6.73 8.09 22.25
C HIS A 241 -5.64 7.33 21.51
N SER A 242 -5.67 6.00 21.56
CA SER A 242 -4.60 5.21 20.95
C SER A 242 -4.81 4.95 19.46
N GLN A 243 -6.04 5.05 18.95
CA GLN A 243 -6.32 5.02 17.50
C GLN A 243 -5.73 6.24 16.76
N LEU A 244 -5.44 7.32 17.50
CA LEU A 244 -4.81 8.54 16.96
C LEU A 244 -3.27 8.49 16.95
N ILE A 245 -2.64 7.46 17.52
CA ILE A 245 -1.17 7.38 17.64
C ILE A 245 -0.51 7.18 16.27
N SER A 246 -1.13 6.44 15.34
CA SER A 246 -0.56 6.23 14.00
C SER A 246 -0.73 7.45 13.09
N ALA A 247 -1.74 8.29 13.35
CA ALA A 247 -2.15 9.37 12.46
C ALA A 247 -1.01 10.32 12.03
N PRO A 248 -0.08 10.74 12.91
CA PRO A 248 1.05 11.59 12.49
C PRO A 248 1.98 10.90 11.49
N ILE A 249 2.16 9.58 11.63
CA ILE A 249 3.00 8.79 10.73
C ILE A 249 2.27 8.61 9.40
N ASP A 250 1.00 8.22 9.42
CA ASP A 250 0.18 8.05 8.21
C ASP A 250 0.12 9.36 7.39
N ASN A 251 -0.10 10.49 8.07
CA ASN A 251 -0.10 11.81 7.45
C ASN A 251 1.27 12.21 6.90
N LEU A 252 2.37 11.80 7.53
CA LEU A 252 3.72 12.06 7.05
C LEU A 252 3.98 11.32 5.72
N PHE A 253 3.63 10.04 5.63
CA PHE A 253 3.72 9.27 4.37
C PHE A 253 2.82 9.85 3.26
N LYS A 254 1.61 10.29 3.63
CA LYS A 254 0.72 11.01 2.71
C LYS A 254 1.35 12.32 2.22
N ALA A 255 1.90 13.12 3.12
CA ALA A 255 2.56 14.39 2.79
C ALA A 255 3.73 14.20 1.81
N TRP A 256 4.50 13.12 1.95
CA TRP A 256 5.55 12.78 0.98
C TRP A 256 5.00 12.45 -0.40
N THR A 257 3.93 11.64 -0.47
CA THR A 257 3.29 11.24 -1.72
C THR A 257 2.71 12.45 -2.46
N GLU A 258 2.09 13.36 -1.72
CA GLU A 258 1.46 14.59 -2.24
C GLU A 258 2.46 15.75 -2.40
N LEU A 259 3.70 15.58 -1.93
CA LEU A 259 4.71 16.65 -1.80
C LEU A 259 4.15 17.90 -1.05
N ASP A 260 3.30 17.68 -0.06
CA ASP A 260 2.68 18.73 0.76
C ASP A 260 3.53 19.02 2.01
N LEU A 261 4.35 20.07 1.92
CA LEU A 261 5.21 20.50 3.02
C LEU A 261 4.43 20.92 4.28
N ASN A 262 3.24 21.50 4.11
CA ASN A 262 2.43 21.95 5.25
C ASN A 262 1.85 20.76 6.00
N LEU A 263 1.40 19.73 5.27
CA LEU A 263 0.94 18.49 5.87
C LEU A 263 2.08 17.78 6.62
N ASP A 264 3.28 17.69 6.03
CA ASP A 264 4.48 17.09 6.67
C ASP A 264 4.81 17.82 7.98
N MET A 265 5.03 19.13 7.89
CA MET A 265 5.47 19.94 9.03
C MET A 265 4.37 20.13 10.07
N GLY A 266 3.10 19.97 9.68
CA GLY A 266 1.96 19.93 10.58
C GLY A 266 1.97 18.70 11.50
N GLN A 267 2.72 17.63 11.19
CA GLN A 267 2.81 16.46 12.06
C GLN A 267 3.86 16.59 13.18
N TRP A 268 4.67 17.65 13.17
CA TRP A 268 5.76 17.84 14.14
C TRP A 268 5.39 18.83 15.26
N ASP A 269 5.83 18.53 16.49
CA ASP A 269 5.82 19.52 17.59
C ASP A 269 6.80 20.66 17.25
N ALA A 270 6.50 21.89 17.68
CA ALA A 270 7.38 23.04 17.47
C ALA A 270 8.78 22.87 18.09
N ASN A 271 8.91 21.99 19.10
CA ASN A 271 10.17 21.61 19.72
C ASN A 271 10.73 20.29 19.16
N GLY A 272 10.21 19.82 18.03
CA GLY A 272 10.59 18.57 17.40
C GLY A 272 12.07 18.50 17.06
N VAL A 273 12.68 17.33 17.28
CA VAL A 273 14.10 17.08 16.99
C VAL A 273 14.26 15.81 16.16
N GLN A 274 15.06 15.89 15.10
CA GLN A 274 15.44 14.74 14.29
C GLN A 274 16.91 14.39 14.53
N TYR A 275 17.15 13.14 14.90
CA TYR A 275 18.46 12.55 15.11
C TYR A 275 18.84 11.72 13.89
N SER A 276 20.09 11.85 13.45
CA SER A 276 20.66 11.02 12.38
C SER A 276 22.03 10.55 12.82
N LYS A 277 22.41 9.31 12.50
CA LYS A 277 23.75 8.79 12.81
C LYS A 277 24.90 9.63 12.26
N LYS A 278 24.67 10.30 11.13
CA LYS A 278 25.72 10.99 10.35
C LYS A 278 25.77 12.50 10.57
N PHE A 279 24.77 13.07 11.24
CA PHE A 279 24.60 14.52 11.32
C PHE A 279 24.22 14.95 12.73
N GLU A 280 24.56 16.20 13.06
CA GLU A 280 24.09 16.84 14.29
C GLU A 280 22.55 16.82 14.35
N PRO A 281 21.96 16.71 15.55
CA PRO A 281 20.51 16.77 15.72
C PRO A 281 19.93 18.04 15.08
N ARG A 282 18.90 17.86 14.26
CA ARG A 282 18.20 18.96 13.58
C ARG A 282 16.97 19.34 14.38
N ARG A 283 16.80 20.64 14.68
CA ARG A 283 15.58 21.15 15.32
C ARG A 283 14.52 21.48 14.27
N TYR A 284 13.28 21.69 14.70
CA TYR A 284 12.14 22.01 13.83
C TYR A 284 12.45 22.95 12.66
N GLN A 285 13.12 24.09 12.91
CA GLN A 285 13.42 25.06 11.85
C GLN A 285 14.43 24.54 10.81
N ASP A 286 15.39 23.72 11.23
CA ASP A 286 16.36 23.08 10.35
C ASP A 286 15.70 21.95 9.54
N ILE A 287 14.79 21.20 10.17
CA ILE A 287 13.96 20.19 9.51
C ILE A 287 13.13 20.85 8.42
N LEU A 288 12.38 21.91 8.75
CA LEU A 288 11.55 22.67 7.82
C LEU A 288 12.36 23.18 6.63
N THR A 289 13.50 23.82 6.88
CA THR A 289 14.37 24.35 5.81
C THR A 289 14.91 23.23 4.92
N GLY A 290 15.30 22.11 5.52
CA GLY A 290 15.75 20.92 4.80
C GLY A 290 14.65 20.30 3.94
N ARG A 291 13.43 20.15 4.48
CA ARG A 291 12.26 19.61 3.80
C ARG A 291 11.81 20.53 2.66
N GLN A 292 11.75 21.84 2.87
CA GLN A 292 11.42 22.81 1.81
C GLN A 292 12.38 22.71 0.62
N SER A 293 13.68 22.66 0.89
CA SER A 293 14.71 22.48 -0.15
C SER A 293 14.54 21.15 -0.89
N LEU A 294 14.30 20.06 -0.16
CA LEU A 294 14.12 18.73 -0.74
C LEU A 294 12.84 18.63 -1.59
N PHE A 295 11.68 19.02 -1.05
CA PHE A 295 10.38 18.96 -1.72
C PHE A 295 10.39 19.76 -3.03
N SER A 296 11.05 20.93 -3.04
CA SER A 296 11.17 21.75 -4.27
C SER A 296 11.89 21.05 -5.43
N ARG A 297 12.74 20.07 -5.14
CA ARG A 297 13.56 19.32 -6.10
C ARG A 297 12.94 18.00 -6.52
N LEU A 298 11.96 17.50 -5.76
CA LEU A 298 11.26 16.26 -6.03
C LEU A 298 10.19 16.46 -7.11
N LYS A 299 10.08 15.48 -7.99
CA LYS A 299 9.01 15.36 -8.99
C LYS A 299 7.85 14.53 -8.43
N SER A 300 8.16 13.44 -7.74
CA SER A 300 7.20 12.58 -7.05
C SER A 300 7.92 11.72 -6.00
N VAL A 301 7.17 11.23 -5.03
CA VAL A 301 7.60 10.17 -4.13
C VAL A 301 6.59 9.03 -4.22
N GLU A 302 7.09 7.81 -4.33
CA GLU A 302 6.28 6.60 -4.33
C GLU A 302 6.56 5.84 -3.03
N VAL A 303 5.53 5.71 -2.19
CA VAL A 303 5.60 4.90 -0.97
C VAL A 303 5.25 3.47 -1.35
N LEU A 304 6.23 2.57 -1.30
CA LEU A 304 6.05 1.17 -1.69
C LEU A 304 5.39 0.37 -0.56
N ASN A 305 5.83 0.59 0.67
CA ASN A 305 5.24 0.03 1.88
C ASN A 305 5.72 0.82 3.10
N TYR A 306 4.93 0.78 4.18
CA TYR A 306 5.40 1.09 5.52
C TYR A 306 4.61 0.31 6.56
N GLY A 307 5.18 0.14 7.75
CA GLY A 307 4.54 -0.53 8.87
C GLY A 307 4.99 0.08 10.20
N ILE A 308 4.04 0.16 11.14
CA ILE A 308 4.28 0.61 12.51
C ILE A 308 4.35 -0.61 13.42
N SER A 309 5.33 -0.63 14.32
CA SER A 309 5.54 -1.71 15.28
C SER A 309 6.05 -1.18 16.62
N ASN A 310 6.08 -2.04 17.64
CA ASN A 310 6.67 -1.75 18.95
C ASN A 310 6.15 -0.46 19.61
N ILE A 311 4.84 -0.24 19.55
CA ILE A 311 4.20 0.90 20.22
C ILE A 311 4.31 0.71 21.73
N ARG A 312 5.07 1.57 22.39
CA ARG A 312 5.31 1.57 23.84
C ARG A 312 4.93 2.93 24.41
N ARG A 313 3.89 2.96 25.24
CA ARG A 313 3.52 4.14 26.01
C ARG A 313 4.56 4.37 27.12
N GLU A 314 5.13 5.57 27.17
CA GLU A 314 6.09 5.98 28.20
C GLU A 314 5.38 6.74 29.33
N THR A 315 4.48 7.67 28.95
CA THR A 315 3.61 8.43 29.84
C THR A 315 2.24 8.61 29.18
N ASN A 316 1.29 9.26 29.86
CA ASN A 316 -0.04 9.49 29.29
C ASN A 316 -0.01 10.34 28.01
N ASP A 317 1.00 11.20 27.90
CA ASP A 317 1.20 12.13 26.79
C ASP A 317 2.40 11.79 25.91
N ARG A 318 3.05 10.63 26.09
CA ARG A 318 4.26 10.26 25.34
C ARG A 318 4.28 8.79 24.95
N VAL A 319 4.54 8.53 23.67
CA VAL A 319 4.55 7.17 23.09
C VAL A 319 5.77 7.02 22.20
N THR A 320 6.46 5.90 22.31
CA THR A 320 7.54 5.50 21.41
C THR A 320 7.04 4.42 20.46
N LEU A 321 7.39 4.51 19.18
CA LEU A 321 7.06 3.50 18.16
C LEU A 321 8.18 3.34 17.14
N ASN A 322 8.20 2.20 16.45
CA ASN A 322 9.12 1.94 15.35
C ASN A 322 8.35 1.97 14.03
N VAL A 323 8.96 2.55 13.00
CA VAL A 323 8.45 2.56 11.63
C VAL A 323 9.44 1.87 10.73
N GLN A 324 8.98 0.97 9.87
CA GLN A 324 9.76 0.41 8.78
C GLN A 324 9.11 0.80 7.45
N TYR A 325 9.88 1.25 6.46
CA TYR A 325 9.34 1.67 5.17
C TYR A 325 10.26 1.42 3.97
N SER A 326 9.68 1.49 2.78
CA SER A 326 10.38 1.54 1.51
C SER A 326 9.77 2.62 0.60
N MET A 327 10.61 3.46 -0.01
CA MET A 327 10.22 4.61 -0.82
C MET A 327 11.13 4.80 -2.04
N ASN A 328 10.55 5.29 -3.14
CA ASN A 328 11.28 5.81 -4.29
C ASN A 328 11.12 7.33 -4.39
N PHE A 329 12.24 8.05 -4.35
CA PHE A 329 12.29 9.50 -4.53
C PHE A 329 12.69 9.82 -5.97
N ASN A 330 11.76 10.38 -6.73
CA ASN A 330 11.98 10.76 -8.12
C ASN A 330 12.26 12.26 -8.19
N PHE A 331 13.47 12.67 -8.59
CA PHE A 331 13.87 14.07 -8.68
C PHE A 331 13.54 14.68 -10.04
N LYS A 332 13.31 16.00 -10.08
CA LYS A 332 13.03 16.75 -11.32
C LYS A 332 14.16 16.67 -12.36
N ASN A 333 15.39 16.42 -11.93
CA ASN A 333 16.54 16.23 -12.81
C ASN A 333 16.69 14.79 -13.35
N GLY A 334 15.70 13.92 -13.10
CA GLY A 334 15.73 12.51 -13.53
C GLY A 334 16.48 11.56 -12.59
N LYS A 335 17.13 12.06 -11.53
CA LYS A 335 17.74 11.19 -10.52
C LYS A 335 16.65 10.44 -9.75
N ILE A 336 16.87 9.15 -9.51
CA ILE A 336 16.04 8.33 -8.62
C ILE A 336 16.88 7.92 -7.41
N VAL A 337 16.31 8.02 -6.21
CA VAL A 337 16.91 7.51 -4.97
C VAL A 337 15.94 6.53 -4.36
N ASN A 338 16.41 5.31 -4.09
CA ASN A 338 15.60 4.25 -3.50
C ASN A 338 16.02 4.07 -2.04
N GLU A 339 15.05 4.14 -1.15
CA GLU A 339 15.20 3.82 0.25
C GLU A 339 14.42 2.54 0.52
N LEU A 340 15.11 1.45 0.86
CA LEU A 340 14.51 0.12 0.99
C LEU A 340 14.68 -0.38 2.42
N ASN A 341 13.57 -0.82 3.03
CA ASN A 341 13.53 -1.37 4.39
C ASN A 341 14.18 -0.46 5.44
N ILE A 342 14.01 0.85 5.31
CA ILE A 342 14.50 1.82 6.29
C ILE A 342 13.72 1.63 7.59
N LYS A 343 14.44 1.63 8.71
CA LYS A 343 13.86 1.61 10.04
C LYS A 343 14.11 2.94 10.74
N GLU A 344 13.08 3.45 11.38
CA GLU A 344 13.12 4.67 12.18
C GLU A 344 12.41 4.43 13.51
N LYS A 345 12.78 5.21 14.52
CA LYS A 345 12.08 5.24 15.81
C LYS A 345 11.54 6.63 16.04
N TYR A 346 10.26 6.71 16.38
CA TYR A 346 9.57 7.95 16.67
C TYR A 346 9.18 8.01 18.14
N ILE A 347 9.28 9.20 18.70
CA ILE A 347 8.65 9.54 19.98
C ILE A 347 7.59 10.60 19.69
N LEU A 348 6.34 10.25 19.99
CA LEU A 348 5.17 11.09 19.82
C LEU A 348 4.78 11.72 21.16
N LYS A 349 4.23 12.93 21.07
CA LYS A 349 3.66 13.67 22.19
C LYS A 349 2.19 13.98 21.92
N TYR A 350 1.33 13.77 22.90
CA TYR A 350 -0.07 14.16 22.82
C TYR A 350 -0.23 15.65 23.13
N THR A 351 -0.89 16.38 22.23
CA THR A 351 -1.16 17.81 22.39
C THR A 351 -2.63 18.00 22.72
N ALA A 352 -2.93 18.24 24.00
CA ALA A 352 -4.30 18.37 24.49
C ALA A 352 -5.07 19.55 23.85
N SER A 353 -4.39 20.64 23.50
CA SER A 353 -5.01 21.80 22.85
C SER A 353 -5.49 21.50 21.42
N GLU A 354 -4.89 20.51 20.76
CA GLU A 354 -5.20 20.11 19.38
C GLU A 354 -5.86 18.73 19.31
N TYR A 355 -6.06 18.09 20.47
CA TYR A 355 -6.60 16.73 20.62
C TYR A 355 -5.94 15.69 19.71
N ARG A 356 -4.63 15.80 19.47
CA ARG A 356 -3.89 14.90 18.56
C ARG A 356 -2.47 14.61 19.02
N TRP A 357 -1.91 13.53 18.49
CA TRP A 357 -0.49 13.22 18.63
C TRP A 357 0.33 14.02 17.60
N VAL A 358 1.56 14.35 17.96
CA VAL A 358 2.55 15.00 17.09
C VAL A 358 3.94 14.40 17.33
N ILE A 359 4.81 14.47 16.34
CA ILE A 359 6.18 13.96 16.39
C ILE A 359 7.04 14.90 17.23
N LEU A 360 7.54 14.40 18.35
CA LEU A 360 8.50 15.10 19.20
C LEU A 360 9.93 14.74 18.83
N GLU A 361 10.20 13.46 18.59
CA GLU A 361 11.53 12.99 18.19
C GLU A 361 11.44 11.98 17.06
N ASN A 362 12.37 12.05 16.10
CA ASN A 362 12.61 11.01 15.10
C ASN A 362 14.09 10.61 15.12
N TYR A 363 14.36 9.32 15.19
CA TYR A 363 15.68 8.73 15.04
C TYR A 363 15.78 8.01 13.69
N ASP A 364 16.42 8.68 12.72
CA ASP A 364 16.60 8.17 11.36
C ASP A 364 17.62 7.01 11.32
N TYR A 365 17.33 5.99 10.49
CA TYR A 365 18.24 4.88 10.16
C TYR A 365 18.75 4.09 11.38
N ILE A 366 17.83 3.60 12.22
CA ILE A 366 18.17 2.65 13.29
C ILE A 366 18.51 1.28 12.67
N ASP A 367 19.52 0.58 13.21
CA ASP A 367 19.95 -0.74 12.68
C ASP A 367 18.93 -1.84 13.03
#